data_AF-A0A3N5ZSH2-F1
#
_entry.id   AF-A0A3N5ZSH2-F1
#
_cell.length_a   1.000
_cell.length_b   1.000
_cell.length_c   1.000
_cell.angle_alpha   90.00
_cell.angle_beta   90.00
_cell.angle_gamma   90.00
#
_symmetry.space_group_name_H-M   'P 1'
#
loop_
_entity.id
_entity.type
_entity.pdbx_description
1 polymer ?
#
loop_
_entity_poly.entity_id
_entity_poly.type
_entity_poly.pdbx_seq_one_letter_code
_entity_poly.pdbx_strand_id
1 'polypeptide(L)'
;MFIFDENRPSRQDDFDLGDYEDNDFWEDVLRKNLVIVKVYSDIPVKENHIYDLDQFSKSVTNHLALAHCNVIISFYVESIELALSRVLFEKENITEDELPLDRLWHLTQD
;
A
#
# COMPACT_ATOMS: atom_id res chain seq x y z
N MET A 1 -8.42 3.03 -0.48
CA MET A 1 -7.25 2.21 -0.13
C MET A 1 -7.03 1.22 -1.25
N PHE A 2 -5.81 1.12 -1.78
CA PHE A 2 -5.44 0.13 -2.77
C PHE A 2 -4.40 -0.81 -2.17
N ILE A 3 -4.60 -2.11 -2.34
CA ILE A 3 -3.71 -3.17 -1.83
C ILE A 3 -3.13 -3.86 -3.05
N PHE A 4 -1.80 -3.93 -3.12
CA PHE A 4 -1.07 -4.61 -4.18
C PHE A 4 -0.24 -5.73 -3.57
N ASP A 5 -0.45 -6.95 -4.09
CA ASP A 5 0.51 -8.03 -3.93
C ASP A 5 1.50 -7.92 -5.09
N GLU A 6 2.75 -7.61 -4.77
CA GLU A 6 3.80 -7.48 -5.80
C GLU A 6 4.30 -8.87 -6.27
N ASN A 7 3.86 -9.96 -5.62
CA ASN A 7 4.24 -11.34 -5.92
C ASN A 7 5.76 -11.52 -6.08
N ARG A 8 6.53 -10.82 -5.24
CA ARG A 8 7.99 -10.89 -5.18
C ARG A 8 8.47 -10.73 -3.74
N PRO A 9 9.70 -11.18 -3.44
CA PRO A 9 10.37 -10.83 -2.20
C PRO A 9 10.59 -9.32 -2.07
N SER A 10 10.65 -8.85 -0.83
CA SER A 10 11.04 -7.47 -0.53
C SER A 10 12.51 -7.21 -0.91
N ARG A 11 12.83 -5.95 -1.21
CA ARG A 11 14.15 -5.41 -1.47
C ARG A 11 14.45 -4.31 -0.48
N GLN A 12 15.72 -3.97 -0.27
CA GLN A 12 16.10 -2.88 0.63
C GLN A 12 15.45 -1.55 0.21
N ASP A 13 15.47 -1.25 -1.10
CA ASP A 13 14.86 -0.05 -1.69
C ASP A 13 13.34 0.09 -1.45
N ASP A 14 12.66 -0.98 -1.03
CA ASP A 14 11.24 -0.91 -0.69
C ASP A 14 10.99 -0.22 0.65
N PHE A 15 12.01 -0.14 1.52
CA PHE A 15 11.89 0.38 2.88
C PHE A 15 12.64 1.71 3.04
N ASP A 16 11.96 2.71 3.62
CA ASP A 16 12.57 3.99 3.99
C ASP A 16 13.21 3.90 5.38
N LEU A 17 14.23 3.04 5.51
CA LEU A 17 14.93 2.78 6.78
C LEU A 17 16.33 3.44 6.84
N GLY A 18 16.73 4.17 5.80
CA GLY A 18 18.07 4.77 5.70
C GLY A 18 19.19 3.72 5.73
N ASP A 19 20.35 4.10 6.28
CA ASP A 19 21.54 3.25 6.41
C ASP A 19 21.42 2.26 7.60
N TYR A 20 20.31 1.53 7.68
CA TYR A 20 20.11 0.53 8.73
C TYR A 20 20.98 -0.71 8.47
N GLU A 21 22.01 -0.94 9.27
CA GLU A 21 23.01 -2.00 9.07
C GLU A 21 22.85 -3.18 10.06
N ASP A 22 21.69 -3.83 10.09
CA ASP A 22 21.50 -5.11 10.79
C ASP A 22 21.25 -6.24 9.78
N ASN A 23 22.27 -7.09 9.59
CA ASN A 23 22.25 -8.17 8.62
C ASN A 23 21.21 -9.25 8.94
N ASP A 24 20.98 -9.56 10.21
CA ASP A 24 20.03 -10.60 10.63
C ASP A 24 18.59 -10.12 10.38
N PHE A 25 18.32 -8.84 10.66
CA PHE A 25 17.06 -8.19 10.29
C PHE A 25 16.79 -8.26 8.78
N TRP A 26 17.78 -7.88 7.96
CA TRP A 26 17.62 -7.88 6.50
C TRP A 26 17.42 -9.28 5.93
N GLU A 27 18.10 -10.32 6.44
CA GLU A 27 17.87 -11.70 5.98
C GLU A 27 16.42 -12.13 6.17
N ASP A 28 15.83 -11.84 7.33
CA ASP A 28 14.45 -12.22 7.66
C ASP A 28 13.42 -11.39 6.87
N VAL A 29 13.72 -10.11 6.63
CA VAL A 29 12.85 -9.22 5.86
C VAL A 29 12.88 -9.59 4.38
N LEU A 30 14.06 -9.78 3.77
CA LEU A 30 14.18 -10.00 2.32
C LEU A 30 13.65 -11.38 1.87
N ARG A 31 13.45 -12.34 2.77
CA ARG A 31 12.87 -13.67 2.46
C ARG A 31 11.34 -13.68 2.37
N LYS A 32 10.68 -12.63 2.85
CA LYS A 32 9.21 -12.54 2.92
C LYS A 32 8.65 -11.87 1.67
N ASN A 33 7.42 -12.27 1.29
CA ASN A 33 6.69 -11.62 0.21
C ASN A 33 6.34 -10.18 0.60
N LEU A 34 6.30 -9.28 -0.39
CA LEU A 34 5.98 -7.88 -0.18
C LEU A 34 4.52 -7.58 -0.56
N VAL A 35 3.79 -7.00 0.40
CA VAL A 35 2.49 -6.37 0.17
C VAL A 35 2.64 -4.87 0.36
N ILE A 36 2.23 -4.10 -0.64
CA ILE A 36 2.21 -2.63 -0.59
C ILE A 36 0.78 -2.16 -0.51
N VAL A 37 0.46 -1.39 0.53
CA VAL A 37 -0.84 -0.75 0.72
C VAL A 37 -0.66 0.75 0.54
N LYS A 38 -1.38 1.32 -0.42
CA LYS A 38 -1.40 2.77 -0.65
C LYS A 38 -2.76 3.32 -0.23
N VAL A 39 -2.75 4.25 0.71
CA VAL A 39 -3.96 4.91 1.24
C VAL A 39 -3.97 6.34 0.73
N TYR A 40 -5.00 6.67 -0.05
CA TYR A 40 -5.20 8.00 -0.63
C TYR A 40 -6.34 8.71 0.10
N SER A 41 -6.16 10.00 0.33
CA SER A 41 -7.13 10.89 0.97
C SER A 41 -7.06 12.27 0.34
N ASP A 42 -8.21 12.91 0.14
CA ASP A 42 -8.27 14.32 -0.29
C ASP A 42 -7.75 15.26 0.79
N ILE A 43 -7.70 14.80 2.04
CA ILE A 43 -7.32 15.58 3.21
C ILE A 43 -5.93 15.13 3.70
N PRO A 44 -5.02 16.07 4.00
CA PRO A 44 -3.74 15.76 4.61
C PRO A 44 -3.86 15.00 5.93
N VAL A 45 -2.97 14.03 6.12
CA VAL A 45 -2.77 13.41 7.42
C VAL A 45 -2.27 14.47 8.39
N LYS A 46 -3.00 14.64 9.50
CA LYS A 46 -2.62 15.54 10.58
C LYS A 46 -1.87 14.76 11.65
N GLU A 47 -1.09 15.46 12.46
CA GLU A 47 -0.29 14.85 13.52
C GLU A 47 -1.14 14.04 14.52
N ASN A 48 -2.34 14.52 14.83
CA ASN A 48 -3.29 13.82 15.69
C ASN A 48 -3.87 12.54 15.08
N HIS A 49 -3.75 12.32 13.76
CA HIS A 49 -4.18 11.08 13.10
C HIS A 49 -3.09 10.00 13.13
N ILE A 50 -1.83 10.37 13.37
CA ILE A 50 -0.68 9.45 13.24
C ILE A 50 -0.83 8.24 14.15
N TYR A 51 -1.29 8.43 15.39
CA TYR A 51 -1.48 7.32 16.32
C TYR A 51 -2.51 6.30 15.81
N ASP A 52 -3.68 6.77 15.36
CA ASP A 52 -4.74 5.89 14.87
C ASP A 52 -4.34 5.17 13.59
N LEU A 53 -3.63 5.87 12.69
CA LEU A 53 -3.11 5.29 11.46
C LEU A 53 -2.00 4.25 11.72
N ASP A 54 -1.15 4.48 12.72
CA ASP A 54 -0.17 3.50 13.18
C ASP A 54 -0.85 2.24 13.76
N GLN A 55 -1.88 2.41 14.58
CA GLN A 55 -2.65 1.28 15.11
C GLN A 55 -3.37 0.50 14.01
N PHE A 56 -3.99 1.20 13.06
CA PHE A 56 -4.58 0.59 11.88
C PHE A 56 -3.54 -0.19 11.08
N SER A 57 -2.37 0.41 10.83
CA SER A 57 -1.29 -0.22 10.08
C SER A 57 -0.80 -1.49 10.77
N LYS A 58 -0.60 -1.46 12.09
CA LYS A 58 -0.24 -2.63 12.88
C LYS A 58 -1.31 -3.73 12.81
N SER A 59 -2.59 -3.37 12.83
CA SER A 59 -3.69 -4.34 12.70
C SER A 59 -3.66 -5.05 11.35
N VAL A 60 -3.51 -4.28 10.25
CA VAL A 60 -3.39 -4.81 8.89
C VAL A 60 -2.15 -5.70 8.76
N THR A 61 -1.00 -5.22 9.26
CA THR A 61 0.24 -5.96 9.23
C THR A 61 0.15 -7.24 10.06
N ASN A 62 -0.48 -7.23 11.24
CA ASN A 62 -0.64 -8.45 12.05
C ASN A 62 -1.50 -9.50 11.34
N HIS A 63 -2.57 -9.07 10.67
CA HIS A 63 -3.43 -9.98 9.92
C HIS A 63 -2.68 -10.64 8.76
N LEU A 64 -1.85 -9.86 8.04
CA LEU A 64 -1.07 -10.33 6.90
C LEU A 64 0.26 -11.00 7.29
N ALA A 65 0.82 -10.70 8.47
CA ALA A 65 2.05 -11.31 8.98
C ALA A 65 1.85 -12.78 9.34
N LEU A 66 0.61 -13.19 9.66
CA LEU A 66 0.23 -14.60 9.71
C LEU A 66 0.52 -15.34 8.39
N ALA A 67 0.60 -14.62 7.27
CA ALA A 67 0.96 -15.14 5.95
C ALA A 67 2.46 -14.99 5.60
N HIS A 68 3.33 -14.63 6.56
CA HIS A 68 4.77 -14.42 6.35
C HIS A 68 5.10 -13.35 5.28
N CYS A 69 4.34 -12.26 5.24
CA CYS A 69 4.59 -11.13 4.34
C CYS A 69 5.13 -9.90 5.10
N ASN A 70 5.94 -9.09 4.42
CA ASN A 70 6.18 -7.71 4.81
C ASN A 70 5.06 -6.83 4.26
N VAL A 71 4.57 -5.90 5.07
CA VAL A 71 3.52 -4.97 4.69
C VAL A 71 4.05 -3.55 4.83
N ILE A 72 3.98 -2.80 3.74
CA ILE A 72 4.34 -1.37 3.72
C ILE A 72 3.07 -0.58 3.46
N ILE A 73 2.74 0.34 4.37
CA ILE A 73 1.57 1.20 4.24
C ILE A 73 2.02 2.64 4.07
N SER A 74 1.62 3.26 2.96
CA SER A 74 1.96 4.65 2.63
C SER A 74 0.70 5.49 2.48
N PHE A 75 0.72 6.69 3.05
CA PHE A 75 -0.40 7.63 3.01
C PHE A 75 -0.09 8.79 2.05
N TYR A 76 -1.01 9.06 1.13
CA TYR A 76 -0.88 10.09 0.11
C TYR A 76 -2.06 11.05 0.14
N VAL A 77 -1.78 12.31 -0.20
CA VAL A 77 -2.81 13.35 -0.35
C VAL A 77 -3.11 13.54 -1.82
N GLU A 78 -4.21 12.98 -2.28
CA GLU A 78 -4.61 12.98 -3.69
C GLU A 78 -6.07 12.56 -3.84
N SER A 79 -6.72 13.04 -4.91
CA SER A 79 -8.02 12.53 -5.34
C SER A 79 -7.96 11.03 -5.59
N ILE A 80 -8.90 10.32 -5.00
CA ILE A 80 -9.03 8.87 -5.15
C ILE A 80 -9.23 8.49 -6.63
N GLU A 81 -9.97 9.32 -7.39
CA GLU A 81 -10.23 9.11 -8.82
C GLU A 81 -8.94 9.23 -9.64
N LEU A 82 -8.16 10.29 -9.40
CA LEU A 82 -6.87 10.51 -10.06
C LEU A 82 -5.87 9.41 -9.69
N ALA A 83 -5.82 9.03 -8.40
CA ALA A 83 -4.96 7.98 -7.91
C ALA A 83 -5.31 6.62 -8.54
N LEU A 84 -6.60 6.28 -8.64
CA LEU A 84 -7.05 5.03 -9.26
C LEU A 84 -6.72 4.99 -10.75
N SER A 85 -7.02 6.06 -11.48
CA SER A 85 -6.71 6.16 -12.91
C SER A 85 -5.20 5.99 -13.17
N ARG A 86 -4.35 6.68 -12.39
CA ARG A 86 -2.90 6.52 -12.48
C ARG A 86 -2.44 5.09 -12.18
N VAL A 87 -2.95 4.49 -11.11
CA VAL A 87 -2.59 3.12 -10.72
C VAL A 87 -2.94 2.11 -11.81
N LEU A 88 -4.15 2.19 -12.36
CA LEU A 88 -4.62 1.29 -13.42
C LEU A 88 -3.76 1.42 -14.68
N PHE A 89 -3.40 2.65 -15.03
CA PHE A 89 -2.50 2.90 -16.14
C PHE A 89 -1.09 2.34 -15.89
N GLU A 90 -0.50 2.61 -14.72
CA GLU A 90 0.87 2.18 -14.39
C GLU A 90 1.02 0.67 -14.28
N LYS A 91 0.03 -0.03 -13.71
CA LYS A 91 0.11 -1.48 -13.43
C LYS A 91 -0.42 -2.35 -14.55
N GLU A 92 -1.53 -1.95 -15.16
CA GLU A 92 -2.26 -2.78 -16.11
C GLU A 92 -2.35 -2.15 -17.51
N ASN A 93 -1.81 -0.94 -17.71
CA ASN A 93 -1.95 -0.15 -18.94
C ASN A 93 -3.43 0.06 -19.35
N ILE A 94 -4.31 0.15 -18.35
CA ILE A 94 -5.75 0.37 -18.53
C ILE A 94 -6.03 1.86 -18.48
N THR A 95 -6.80 2.35 -19.44
CA THR A 95 -7.23 3.75 -19.53
C THR A 95 -8.67 3.95 -19.05
N GLU A 96 -9.04 5.20 -18.77
CA GLU A 96 -10.39 5.56 -18.32
C GLU A 96 -11.48 5.24 -19.37
N ASP A 97 -11.12 5.25 -20.66
CA ASP A 97 -12.01 4.86 -21.75
C ASP A 97 -12.32 3.36 -21.75
N GLU A 98 -11.36 2.53 -21.33
CA GLU A 98 -11.51 1.07 -21.24
C GLU A 98 -12.24 0.66 -19.96
N LEU A 99 -12.02 1.38 -18.86
CA LEU A 99 -12.64 1.12 -17.58
C LEU A 99 -13.13 2.43 -16.93
N PRO A 100 -14.36 2.89 -17.29
CA PRO A 100 -14.93 4.10 -16.73
C PRO A 100 -15.13 3.95 -15.21
N LEU A 101 -14.42 4.78 -14.43
CA LEU A 101 -14.40 4.66 -12.98
C LEU A 101 -15.77 4.96 -12.34
N ASP A 102 -16.57 5.81 -12.98
CA ASP A 102 -17.95 6.11 -12.62
C ASP A 102 -18.82 4.85 -12.48
N ARG A 103 -18.52 3.79 -13.26
CA ARG A 103 -19.23 2.51 -13.19
C ARG A 103 -18.75 1.60 -12.06
N LEU A 104 -17.54 1.80 -11.57
CA LEU A 104 -16.95 0.98 -10.50
C LEU A 104 -17.33 1.48 -9.10
N TRP A 105 -17.56 2.79 -8.94
CA TRP A 105 -17.91 3.37 -7.64
C TRP A 105 -19.24 2.87 -7.07
N HIS A 106 -20.10 2.30 -7.91
CA HIS A 106 -21.36 1.68 -7.50
C HIS A 106 -21.24 0.20 -7.11
N LEU A 107 -20.04 -0.39 -7.15
CA LEU A 107 -19.79 -1.79 -6.76
C LEU A 107 -19.58 -1.98 -5.25
N THR A 108 -20.04 -1.04 -4.41
CA THR A 108 -20.03 -1.22 -2.96
C THR A 108 -20.91 -2.43 -2.61
N GLN A 109 -20.27 -3.48 -2.09
CA GLN A 109 -20.89 -4.72 -1.63
C GLN A 109 -21.94 -4.45 -0.55
N ASP A 110 -23.13 -5.02 -0.75
CA ASP A 110 -24.04 -5.43 0.34
C ASP A 110 -23.37 -6.47 1.26
#